data_AF-A0A015KNA9-F1
#
_entry.id   AF-A0A015KNA9-F1
#
_cell.length_a   1.000
_cell.length_b   1.000
_cell.length_c   1.000
_cell.angle_alpha   90.00
_cell.angle_beta   90.00
_cell.angle_gamma   90.00
#
_symmetry.space_group_name_H-M   'P 1'
#
loop_
_entity.id
_entity.type
_entity.pdbx_description
1 polymer ?
#
loop_
_entity_poly.entity_id
_entity_poly.type
_entity_poly.pdbx_seq_one_letter_code
_entity_poly.pdbx_strand_id
1 'polypeptide(L)'
;MSTACFFPPEILQNIFQILIDYANKTIDIRIRKFTSLQKCLLVDRYWFSNSVIFLWKNPLRPNHKKNYTTSKLLISTYISCLSESSKNFLYENNIINFNQKISTPFCNYNNYLRDLDFTELFYKVSYFLLNPDDENLDIITLDKSDPIEIIKSYDDDIMNQKRILLFGELVKLFTSQTFSKLNYNLKLINWIKNKIRKFPHLQYLSNFISPNSSLLNLNYVEFQSCIPPQIFIELSNIISTIDEIYIKLDIDNVALFNFLYNLKKIHLLKIDFDHFKFKIINNLIKFTSFITDNYELIIPSDEFIPLDLSLNFTKITGLEISDSGIDSIDIVKSWSNFQFLPFLTTLKFSTSTLIKLDLELYSDIIKKTND
;
A
#
# COMPACT_ATOMS: atom_id res chain seq x y z
N MET A 1 -34.35 -8.28 -37.99
CA MET A 1 -33.62 -8.26 -36.71
C MET A 1 -32.36 -7.43 -36.92
N SER A 2 -32.31 -6.20 -36.40
CA SER A 2 -31.11 -5.36 -36.53
C SER A 2 -30.04 -5.87 -35.57
N THR A 3 -28.92 -6.35 -36.09
CA THR A 3 -27.73 -6.63 -35.30
C THR A 3 -27.24 -5.31 -34.71
N ALA A 4 -27.41 -5.14 -33.39
CA ALA A 4 -26.84 -4.01 -32.68
C ALA A 4 -25.32 -4.03 -32.89
N CYS A 5 -24.79 -2.95 -33.48
CA CYS A 5 -23.37 -2.83 -33.79
C CYS A 5 -22.65 -2.44 -32.50
N PHE A 6 -22.27 -3.43 -31.69
CA PHE A 6 -21.42 -3.20 -30.52
C PHE A 6 -19.97 -3.05 -30.97
N PHE A 7 -19.22 -2.16 -30.32
CA PHE A 7 -17.76 -2.18 -30.43
C PHE A 7 -17.26 -3.56 -30.02
N PRO A 8 -16.23 -4.13 -30.69
CA PRO A 8 -15.58 -5.34 -30.21
C PRO A 8 -15.10 -5.19 -28.76
N PRO A 9 -15.09 -6.27 -27.95
CA PRO A 9 -14.71 -6.19 -26.54
C PRO A 9 -13.37 -5.50 -26.33
N GLU A 10 -12.38 -5.78 -27.17
CA GLU A 10 -11.03 -5.23 -27.08
C GLU A 10 -11.03 -3.71 -27.25
N ILE A 11 -11.83 -3.19 -28.19
CA ILE A 11 -11.96 -1.75 -28.42
C ILE A 11 -12.65 -1.09 -27.23
N LEU A 12 -13.74 -1.68 -26.75
CA LEU A 12 -14.49 -1.16 -25.60
C LEU A 12 -13.64 -1.15 -24.32
N GLN A 13 -12.89 -2.23 -24.08
CA GLN A 13 -11.97 -2.36 -22.96
C GLN A 13 -10.82 -1.36 -23.05
N ASN A 14 -10.27 -1.12 -24.24
CA ASN A 14 -9.25 -0.08 -24.45
C ASN A 14 -9.78 1.32 -24.13
N ILE A 15 -11.02 1.63 -24.55
CA ILE A 15 -11.66 2.89 -24.20
C ILE A 15 -11.78 3.03 -22.67
N PHE A 16 -12.23 2.00 -21.96
CA PHE A 16 -12.34 2.03 -20.51
C PHE A 16 -10.98 2.19 -19.82
N GLN A 17 -9.94 1.50 -20.30
CA GLN A 17 -8.59 1.61 -19.77
C GLN A 17 -8.06 3.04 -19.93
N ILE A 18 -8.20 3.64 -21.12
CA ILE A 18 -7.79 5.04 -21.37
C ILE A 18 -8.53 6.01 -20.45
N LEU A 19 -9.84 5.84 -20.26
CA LEU A 19 -10.63 6.69 -19.38
C LEU A 19 -10.17 6.60 -17.92
N ILE A 20 -9.81 5.41 -17.47
CA ILE A 20 -9.29 5.18 -16.11
C ILE A 20 -7.89 5.77 -15.96
N ASP A 21 -7.00 5.57 -16.93
CA ASP A 21 -5.63 6.09 -16.88
C ASP A 21 -5.61 7.61 -16.90
N TYR A 22 -6.45 8.21 -17.75
CA TYR A 22 -6.66 9.65 -17.73
C TYR A 22 -7.17 10.12 -16.36
N ALA A 23 -8.18 9.43 -15.79
CA ALA A 23 -8.72 9.78 -14.48
C ALA A 23 -7.70 9.62 -13.35
N ASN A 24 -6.77 8.66 -13.44
CA ASN A 24 -5.71 8.47 -12.45
C ASN A 24 -4.62 9.56 -12.56
N LYS A 25 -4.33 10.06 -13.77
CA LYS A 25 -3.32 11.10 -14.00
C LYS A 25 -3.79 12.50 -13.61
N THR A 26 -5.05 12.82 -13.86
CA THR A 26 -5.63 14.10 -13.44
C THR A 26 -6.18 13.95 -12.02
N ILE A 27 -5.49 14.52 -11.02
CA ILE A 27 -5.86 14.51 -9.59
C ILE A 27 -7.34 14.93 -9.33
N ASP A 28 -7.96 15.57 -10.31
CA ASP A 28 -9.25 16.27 -10.28
C ASP A 28 -10.50 15.43 -10.60
N ILE A 29 -10.40 14.13 -10.95
CA ILE A 29 -11.57 13.37 -11.45
C ILE A 29 -11.85 12.11 -10.63
N ARG A 30 -12.12 12.27 -9.33
CA ARG A 30 -12.43 11.12 -8.46
C ARG A 30 -13.90 10.72 -8.36
N ILE A 31 -14.84 11.43 -9.00
CA ILE A 31 -16.29 11.12 -8.82
C ILE A 31 -17.05 10.96 -10.14
N ARG A 32 -16.92 11.88 -11.10
CA ARG A 32 -17.82 11.91 -12.29
C ARG A 32 -17.52 10.84 -13.36
N LYS A 33 -16.26 10.41 -13.52
CA LYS A 33 -15.89 9.39 -14.53
C LYS A 33 -16.11 7.95 -14.04
N PHE A 34 -15.79 7.64 -12.79
CA PHE A 34 -16.11 6.34 -12.19
C PHE A 34 -17.62 6.08 -12.10
N THR A 35 -18.42 7.10 -11.75
CA THR A 35 -19.89 7.00 -11.80
C THR A 35 -20.41 6.75 -13.22
N SER A 36 -19.71 7.20 -14.26
CA SER A 36 -20.07 6.92 -15.65
C SER A 36 -19.79 5.45 -16.03
N LEU A 37 -18.68 4.87 -15.57
CA LEU A 37 -18.40 3.45 -15.81
C LEU A 37 -19.30 2.53 -14.97
N GLN A 38 -19.68 2.93 -13.75
CA GLN A 38 -20.67 2.20 -12.94
C GLN A 38 -22.02 2.10 -13.64
N LYS A 39 -22.44 3.14 -14.39
CA LYS A 39 -23.68 3.09 -15.19
C LYS A 39 -23.62 2.02 -16.28
N CYS A 40 -22.44 1.70 -16.83
CA CYS A 40 -22.29 0.64 -17.81
C CYS A 40 -22.63 -0.76 -17.25
N LEU A 41 -22.54 -0.96 -15.94
CA LEU A 41 -22.96 -2.23 -15.31
C LEU A 41 -24.48 -2.49 -15.45
N LEU A 42 -25.27 -1.44 -15.68
CA LEU A 42 -26.74 -1.52 -15.70
C LEU A 42 -27.32 -1.57 -17.12
N VAL A 43 -26.48 -1.50 -18.17
CA VAL A 43 -26.95 -1.43 -19.56
C VAL A 43 -27.43 -2.80 -20.03
N ASP A 44 -26.52 -3.77 -20.14
CA ASP A 44 -26.82 -5.17 -20.47
C ASP A 44 -25.64 -6.06 -20.04
N ARG A 45 -25.74 -7.37 -20.32
CA ARG A 45 -24.68 -8.35 -19.99
C ARG A 45 -23.36 -8.08 -20.71
N TYR A 46 -23.39 -7.50 -21.91
CA TYR A 46 -22.21 -7.21 -22.72
C TYR A 46 -21.42 -6.03 -22.14
N TRP A 47 -22.11 -4.94 -21.81
CA TRP A 47 -21.48 -3.80 -21.12
C TRP A 47 -21.00 -4.19 -19.72
N PHE A 48 -21.81 -4.97 -18.99
CA PHE A 48 -21.42 -5.48 -17.67
C PHE A 48 -20.09 -6.26 -17.72
N SER A 49 -19.98 -7.26 -18.60
CA SER A 49 -18.81 -8.14 -18.65
C SER A 49 -17.52 -7.40 -18.99
N ASN A 50 -17.62 -6.31 -19.77
CA ASN A 50 -16.48 -5.48 -20.13
C ASN A 50 -16.16 -4.43 -19.05
N SER A 51 -17.16 -3.84 -18.39
CA SER A 51 -16.95 -2.78 -17.38
C SER A 51 -16.56 -3.33 -16.00
N VAL A 52 -17.09 -4.49 -15.61
CA VAL A 52 -16.85 -5.09 -14.29
C VAL A 52 -15.37 -5.37 -14.05
N ILE A 53 -14.64 -5.81 -15.08
CA ILE A 53 -13.20 -6.08 -15.04
C ILE A 53 -12.42 -4.87 -14.53
N PHE A 54 -12.77 -3.67 -15.02
CA PHE A 54 -12.06 -2.46 -14.68
C PHE A 54 -12.48 -1.86 -13.34
N LEU A 55 -13.77 -1.94 -13.01
CA LEU A 55 -14.29 -1.46 -11.74
C LEU A 55 -13.76 -2.30 -10.56
N TRP A 56 -13.55 -3.60 -10.78
CA TRP A 56 -13.08 -4.54 -9.78
C TRP A 56 -11.59 -4.90 -9.90
N LYS A 57 -10.87 -4.26 -10.85
CA LYS A 57 -9.42 -4.45 -11.00
C LYS A 57 -8.66 -4.09 -9.74
N ASN A 58 -9.05 -3.01 -9.07
CA ASN A 58 -8.38 -2.52 -7.88
C ASN A 58 -9.33 -1.66 -7.01
N PRO A 59 -10.32 -2.28 -6.35
CA PRO A 59 -11.24 -1.61 -5.44
C PRO A 59 -10.61 -1.28 -4.06
N LEU A 60 -9.41 -1.81 -3.77
CA LEU A 60 -8.68 -1.61 -2.51
C LEU A 60 -7.64 -0.47 -2.60
N ARG A 61 -7.73 0.42 -3.59
CA ARG A 61 -6.78 1.55 -3.72
C ARG A 61 -6.86 2.49 -2.50
N PRO A 62 -5.71 2.94 -1.96
CA PRO A 62 -5.67 3.94 -0.88
C PRO A 62 -6.44 5.24 -1.20
N ASN A 63 -6.48 5.63 -2.49
CA ASN A 63 -7.13 6.86 -2.97
C ASN A 63 -8.61 6.68 -3.35
N HIS A 64 -9.14 5.45 -3.31
CA HIS A 64 -10.57 5.20 -3.49
C HIS A 64 -11.27 5.56 -2.17
N LYS A 65 -12.31 6.41 -2.23
CA LYS A 65 -12.98 7.01 -1.05
C LYS A 65 -12.97 6.05 0.14
N LYS A 66 -12.19 6.39 1.17
CA LYS A 66 -12.15 5.67 2.46
C LYS A 66 -13.40 6.02 3.26
N ASN A 67 -14.56 5.72 2.70
CA ASN A 67 -15.83 5.99 3.37
C ASN A 67 -16.50 4.70 3.84
N TYR A 68 -17.28 4.83 4.90
CA TYR A 68 -17.99 3.73 5.56
C TYR A 68 -18.84 2.93 4.56
N THR A 69 -19.66 3.61 3.76
CA THR A 69 -20.61 2.98 2.84
C THR A 69 -19.95 2.12 1.76
N THR A 70 -18.91 2.64 1.09
CA THR A 70 -18.24 1.85 0.03
C THR A 70 -17.48 0.67 0.62
N SER A 71 -16.88 0.83 1.80
CA SER A 71 -16.19 -0.25 2.50
C SER A 71 -17.16 -1.36 2.86
N LYS A 72 -18.35 -1.01 3.40
CA LYS A 72 -19.39 -1.99 3.74
C LYS A 72 -19.90 -2.74 2.52
N LEU A 73 -20.14 -2.05 1.41
CA LEU A 73 -20.58 -2.66 0.15
C LEU A 73 -19.50 -3.59 -0.42
N LEU A 74 -18.26 -3.13 -0.44
CA LEU A 74 -17.12 -3.88 -0.98
C LEU A 74 -16.91 -5.19 -0.21
N ILE A 75 -16.81 -5.10 1.12
CA ILE A 75 -16.62 -6.27 1.98
C ILE A 75 -17.83 -7.21 1.91
N SER A 76 -19.06 -6.68 1.89
CA SER A 76 -20.26 -7.51 1.69
C SER A 76 -20.22 -8.28 0.37
N THR A 77 -19.74 -7.64 -0.70
CA THR A 77 -19.62 -8.28 -2.01
C THR A 77 -18.59 -9.41 -1.97
N TYR A 78 -17.43 -9.22 -1.34
CA TYR A 78 -16.47 -10.30 -1.17
C TYR A 78 -16.94 -11.41 -0.24
N ILE A 79 -17.68 -11.08 0.83
CA ILE A 79 -18.34 -12.08 1.68
C ILE A 79 -19.28 -12.94 0.83
N SER A 80 -20.05 -12.35 -0.10
CA SER A 80 -20.91 -13.13 -0.99
C SER A 80 -20.13 -14.10 -1.89
N CYS A 81 -18.85 -13.81 -2.18
CA CYS A 81 -17.96 -14.68 -2.97
C CYS A 81 -17.29 -15.79 -2.14
N LEU A 82 -17.41 -15.78 -0.80
CA LEU A 82 -16.84 -16.82 0.05
C LEU A 82 -17.53 -18.18 -0.16
N SER A 83 -16.78 -19.25 0.15
CA SER A 83 -17.34 -20.60 0.19
C SER A 83 -18.42 -20.72 1.27
N GLU A 84 -19.26 -21.74 1.16
CA GLU A 84 -20.29 -22.03 2.17
C GLU A 84 -19.67 -22.30 3.55
N SER A 85 -18.53 -23.00 3.61
CA SER A 85 -17.81 -23.26 4.86
C SER A 85 -17.32 -21.97 5.54
N SER A 86 -16.71 -21.06 4.78
CA SER A 86 -16.26 -19.76 5.28
C SER A 86 -17.44 -18.90 5.75
N LYS A 87 -18.56 -18.88 5.01
CA LYS A 87 -19.77 -18.15 5.43
C LYS A 87 -20.38 -18.73 6.71
N ASN A 88 -20.45 -20.06 6.84
CA ASN A 88 -20.92 -20.72 8.05
C ASN A 88 -20.04 -20.33 9.25
N PHE A 89 -18.72 -20.41 9.10
CA PHE A 89 -17.77 -20.03 10.13
C PHE A 89 -17.95 -18.56 10.58
N LEU A 90 -18.05 -17.62 9.65
CA LEU A 90 -18.26 -16.20 9.98
C LEU A 90 -19.62 -15.95 10.64
N TYR A 91 -20.66 -16.67 10.25
CA TYR A 91 -21.99 -16.56 10.84
C TYR A 91 -22.00 -17.09 12.30
N GLU A 92 -21.39 -18.24 12.54
CA GLU A 92 -21.26 -18.84 13.88
C GLU A 92 -20.47 -17.94 14.85
N ASN A 93 -19.51 -17.17 14.34
CA ASN A 93 -18.75 -16.19 15.12
C ASN A 93 -19.44 -14.82 15.26
N ASN A 94 -20.71 -14.69 14.84
CA ASN A 94 -21.49 -13.44 14.90
C ASN A 94 -20.79 -12.26 14.18
N ILE A 95 -20.14 -12.55 13.05
CA ILE A 95 -19.45 -11.55 12.21
C ILE A 95 -20.36 -11.09 11.07
N ILE A 96 -21.12 -12.02 10.49
CA ILE A 96 -22.06 -11.76 9.41
C ILE A 96 -23.48 -12.17 9.83
N ASN A 97 -24.48 -11.57 9.20
CA ASN A 97 -25.88 -11.92 9.44
C ASN A 97 -26.37 -13.05 8.50
N PHE A 98 -27.59 -13.52 8.73
CA PHE A 98 -28.18 -14.60 7.95
C PHE A 98 -28.31 -14.25 6.46
N ASN A 99 -28.66 -13.01 6.12
CA ASN A 99 -28.78 -12.55 4.74
C ASN A 99 -27.43 -12.62 4.00
N GLN A 100 -26.34 -12.22 4.67
CA GLN A 100 -24.99 -12.32 4.13
C GLN A 100 -24.55 -13.78 4.00
N LYS A 101 -24.91 -14.63 4.96
CA LYS A 101 -24.63 -16.07 4.93
C LYS A 101 -25.23 -16.76 3.70
N ILE A 102 -26.49 -16.45 3.35
CA ILE A 102 -27.17 -17.06 2.21
C ILE A 102 -26.91 -16.32 0.88
N SER A 103 -26.22 -15.18 0.91
CA SER A 103 -26.00 -14.36 -0.28
C SER A 103 -25.18 -15.10 -1.34
N THR A 104 -25.60 -14.97 -2.60
CA THR A 104 -24.88 -15.48 -3.76
C THR A 104 -24.37 -14.31 -4.60
N PRO A 105 -23.13 -14.38 -5.11
CA PRO A 105 -22.58 -13.29 -5.90
C PRO A 105 -23.14 -13.38 -7.33
N PHE A 106 -23.39 -12.23 -7.95
CA PHE A 106 -23.79 -12.20 -9.37
C PHE A 106 -22.69 -12.77 -10.30
N CYS A 107 -21.43 -12.53 -9.92
CA CYS A 107 -20.24 -13.09 -10.56
C CYS A 107 -19.11 -13.20 -9.54
N ASN A 108 -18.05 -13.95 -9.85
CA ASN A 108 -16.88 -14.09 -8.98
C ASN A 108 -16.03 -12.82 -8.99
N TYR A 109 -16.45 -11.79 -8.26
CA TYR A 109 -15.81 -10.47 -8.22
C TYR A 109 -14.34 -10.53 -7.81
N ASN A 110 -14.01 -11.48 -6.94
CA ASN A 110 -12.67 -11.78 -6.49
C ASN A 110 -11.70 -12.14 -7.64
N ASN A 111 -12.19 -12.70 -8.76
CA ASN A 111 -11.36 -13.04 -9.92
C ASN A 111 -10.89 -11.83 -10.73
N TYR A 112 -11.54 -10.67 -10.55
CA TYR A 112 -11.16 -9.45 -11.27
C TYR A 112 -10.10 -8.64 -10.52
N LEU A 113 -9.90 -8.90 -9.24
CA LEU A 113 -8.90 -8.22 -8.42
C LEU A 113 -7.50 -8.44 -9.00
N ARG A 114 -6.73 -7.36 -9.12
CA ARG A 114 -5.34 -7.38 -9.59
C ARG A 114 -4.36 -6.87 -8.55
N ASP A 115 -4.77 -5.94 -7.70
CA ASP A 115 -3.91 -5.40 -6.66
C ASP A 115 -4.56 -5.64 -5.29
N LEU A 116 -3.87 -6.39 -4.43
CA LEU A 116 -4.31 -6.66 -3.07
C LEU A 116 -3.35 -5.99 -2.09
N ASP A 117 -3.80 -4.91 -1.47
CA ASP A 117 -3.11 -4.27 -0.36
C ASP A 117 -3.70 -4.80 0.96
N PHE A 118 -2.89 -5.52 1.74
CA PHE A 118 -3.33 -6.13 3.00
C PHE A 118 -3.75 -5.09 4.04
N THR A 119 -3.08 -3.93 4.07
CA THR A 119 -3.40 -2.85 5.00
C THR A 119 -4.73 -2.21 4.66
N GLU A 120 -4.95 -1.90 3.37
CA GLU A 120 -6.23 -1.35 2.93
C GLU A 120 -7.37 -2.34 3.13
N LEU A 121 -7.15 -3.64 2.85
CA LEU A 121 -8.14 -4.67 3.16
C LEU A 121 -8.51 -4.66 4.65
N PHE A 122 -7.53 -4.61 5.54
CA PHE A 122 -7.77 -4.56 6.98
C PHE A 122 -8.56 -3.31 7.41
N TYR A 123 -8.26 -2.15 6.83
CA TYR A 123 -9.07 -0.94 7.07
C TYR A 123 -10.51 -1.14 6.61
N LYS A 124 -10.75 -1.67 5.41
CA LYS A 124 -12.10 -1.90 4.88
C LYS A 124 -12.89 -2.89 5.75
N VAL A 125 -12.25 -3.94 6.23
CA VAL A 125 -12.81 -4.89 7.21
C VAL A 125 -13.18 -4.17 8.50
N SER A 126 -12.32 -3.29 9.00
CA SER A 126 -12.59 -2.50 10.22
C SER A 126 -13.81 -1.61 10.06
N TYR A 127 -13.94 -0.91 8.92
CA TYR A 127 -15.15 -0.13 8.61
C TYR A 127 -16.41 -1.00 8.50
N PHE A 128 -16.32 -2.19 7.89
CA PHE A 128 -17.47 -3.08 7.72
C PHE A 128 -18.08 -3.51 9.08
N LEU A 129 -17.23 -3.70 10.09
CA LEU A 129 -17.65 -4.15 11.42
C LEU A 129 -18.21 -3.03 12.32
N LEU A 130 -18.15 -1.76 11.90
CA LEU A 130 -18.78 -0.68 12.66
C LEU A 130 -20.31 -0.81 12.62
N ASN A 131 -20.92 -0.75 13.80
CA ASN A 131 -22.36 -0.85 13.95
C ASN A 131 -23.01 0.50 13.64
N PRO A 132 -23.88 0.61 12.62
CA PRO A 132 -24.57 1.86 12.32
C PRO A 132 -25.54 2.32 13.42
N ASP A 133 -25.96 1.40 14.29
CA ASP A 133 -26.90 1.67 15.39
C ASP A 133 -26.21 2.18 16.66
N ASP A 134 -24.89 2.38 16.64
CA ASP A 134 -24.16 3.05 17.72
C ASP A 134 -24.48 4.56 17.67
N GLU A 135 -25.14 5.08 18.71
CA GLU A 135 -25.56 6.48 18.83
C GLU A 135 -24.39 7.47 18.71
N ASN A 136 -23.15 7.01 18.90
CA ASN A 136 -21.93 7.82 18.76
C ASN A 136 -21.32 7.81 17.35
N LEU A 137 -21.90 7.07 16.41
CA LEU A 137 -21.34 6.86 15.07
C LEU A 137 -21.73 7.99 14.09
N ASP A 138 -20.96 9.07 14.06
CA ASP A 138 -21.09 10.10 13.01
C ASP A 138 -20.31 9.70 11.73
N ILE A 139 -21.04 9.22 10.73
CA ILE A 139 -20.51 8.82 9.41
C ILE A 139 -19.73 9.95 8.73
N ILE A 140 -20.18 11.22 8.86
CA ILE A 140 -19.52 12.35 8.19
C ILE A 140 -18.15 12.60 8.82
N THR A 141 -18.04 12.44 10.13
CA THR A 141 -16.79 12.54 10.85
C THR A 141 -15.87 11.36 10.53
N LEU A 142 -16.40 10.12 10.53
CA LEU A 142 -15.63 8.91 10.18
C LEU A 142 -15.02 8.96 8.78
N ASP A 143 -15.78 9.45 7.80
CA ASP A 143 -15.31 9.57 6.42
C ASP A 143 -14.15 10.58 6.25
N LYS A 144 -13.92 11.44 7.26
CA LYS A 144 -12.83 12.42 7.32
C LYS A 144 -11.68 11.98 8.23
N SER A 145 -11.92 11.03 9.14
CA SER A 145 -10.93 10.54 10.10
C SER A 145 -9.87 9.65 9.45
N ASP A 146 -8.69 9.59 10.08
CA ASP A 146 -7.69 8.60 9.73
C ASP A 146 -8.23 7.18 10.07
N PRO A 147 -8.20 6.20 9.13
CA PRO A 147 -8.61 4.83 9.42
C PRO A 147 -7.98 4.22 10.68
N ILE A 148 -6.78 4.67 11.02
CA ILE A 148 -6.04 4.22 12.20
C ILE A 148 -6.67 4.74 13.49
N GLU A 149 -7.21 5.96 13.49
CA GLU A 149 -7.97 6.50 14.63
C GLU A 149 -9.26 5.72 14.85
N ILE A 150 -9.93 5.33 13.77
CA ILE A 150 -11.16 4.53 13.83
C ILE A 150 -10.87 3.17 14.46
N ILE A 151 -9.83 2.47 14.00
CA ILE A 151 -9.41 1.19 14.61
C ILE A 151 -9.17 1.33 16.11
N LYS A 152 -8.52 2.42 16.53
CA LYS A 152 -8.25 2.72 17.95
C LYS A 152 -9.52 3.02 18.75
N SER A 153 -10.45 3.79 18.19
CA SER A 153 -11.68 4.16 18.89
C SER A 153 -12.57 2.97 19.20
N TYR A 154 -12.43 1.87 18.45
CA TYR A 154 -13.18 0.63 18.62
C TYR A 154 -12.27 -0.55 19.02
N ASP A 155 -11.13 -0.28 19.67
CA ASP A 155 -10.12 -1.29 20.01
C ASP A 155 -10.52 -2.09 21.27
N ASP A 156 -11.39 -3.09 21.09
CA ASP A 156 -11.68 -4.11 22.11
C ASP A 156 -11.30 -5.53 21.62
N ASP A 157 -11.02 -6.44 22.55
CA ASP A 157 -10.52 -7.77 22.24
C ASP A 157 -11.49 -8.59 21.36
N ILE A 158 -12.80 -8.44 21.56
CA ILE A 158 -13.84 -9.17 20.81
C ILE A 158 -13.88 -8.65 19.37
N MET A 159 -13.91 -7.32 19.19
CA MET A 159 -13.93 -6.68 17.89
C MET A 159 -12.64 -6.96 17.12
N ASN A 160 -11.49 -6.95 17.79
CA ASN A 160 -10.22 -7.36 17.21
C ASN A 160 -10.25 -8.79 16.71
N GLN A 161 -10.77 -9.73 17.51
CA GLN A 161 -10.92 -11.11 17.08
C GLN A 161 -11.81 -11.20 15.83
N LYS A 162 -12.97 -10.52 15.82
CA LYS A 162 -13.85 -10.48 14.63
C LYS A 162 -13.17 -9.91 13.39
N ARG A 163 -12.39 -8.83 13.54
CA ARG A 163 -11.60 -8.24 12.44
C ARG A 163 -10.60 -9.24 11.88
N ILE A 164 -9.83 -9.91 12.74
CA ILE A 164 -8.81 -10.90 12.35
C ILE A 164 -9.46 -12.06 11.60
N LEU A 165 -10.57 -12.59 12.11
CA LEU A 165 -11.27 -13.72 11.49
C LEU A 165 -11.84 -13.35 10.11
N LEU A 166 -12.52 -12.21 9.99
CA LEU A 166 -13.04 -11.74 8.71
C LEU A 166 -11.92 -11.45 7.70
N PHE A 167 -10.88 -10.74 8.14
CA PHE A 167 -9.69 -10.48 7.34
C PHE A 167 -9.07 -11.79 6.83
N GLY A 168 -8.92 -12.78 7.72
CA GLY A 168 -8.34 -14.07 7.38
C GLY A 168 -9.13 -14.85 6.33
N GLU A 169 -10.46 -14.91 6.43
CA GLU A 169 -11.30 -15.56 5.42
C GLU A 169 -11.23 -14.85 4.06
N LEU A 170 -11.11 -13.51 4.05
CA LEU A 170 -10.90 -12.75 2.81
C LEU A 170 -9.50 -12.98 2.23
N VAL A 171 -8.46 -13.06 3.06
CA VAL A 171 -7.10 -13.41 2.60
C VAL A 171 -7.09 -14.80 1.97
N LYS A 172 -7.76 -15.78 2.58
CA LYS A 172 -7.93 -17.13 2.00
C LYS A 172 -8.63 -17.07 0.65
N LEU A 173 -9.70 -16.29 0.53
CA LEU A 173 -10.44 -16.11 -0.73
C LEU A 173 -9.55 -15.60 -1.87
N PHE A 174 -8.64 -14.68 -1.58
CA PHE A 174 -7.75 -14.11 -2.60
C PHE A 174 -6.53 -14.99 -2.90
N THR A 175 -5.91 -15.57 -1.88
CA THR A 175 -4.66 -16.34 -2.02
C THR A 175 -4.89 -17.77 -2.50
N SER A 176 -6.09 -18.33 -2.34
CA SER A 176 -6.44 -19.65 -2.89
C SER A 176 -6.69 -19.65 -4.41
N GLN A 177 -6.72 -18.49 -5.06
CA GLN A 177 -6.98 -18.39 -6.49
C GLN A 177 -5.73 -18.73 -7.30
N THR A 178 -5.81 -19.81 -8.07
CA THR A 178 -4.73 -20.29 -8.95
C THR A 178 -4.54 -19.46 -10.22
N PHE A 179 -5.55 -18.70 -10.65
CA PHE A 179 -5.57 -18.00 -11.95
C PHE A 179 -5.35 -16.49 -11.86
N SER A 180 -5.37 -15.91 -10.65
CA SER A 180 -5.20 -14.48 -10.47
C SER A 180 -3.72 -14.13 -10.31
N LYS A 181 -3.13 -13.46 -11.32
CA LYS A 181 -1.90 -12.67 -11.13
C LYS A 181 -2.25 -11.49 -10.23
N LEU A 182 -2.27 -11.71 -8.92
CA LEU A 182 -2.42 -10.68 -7.91
C LEU A 182 -1.07 -10.06 -7.63
N ASN A 183 -1.03 -8.73 -7.65
CA ASN A 183 0.04 -7.92 -7.13
C ASN A 183 -0.24 -7.70 -5.64
N TYR A 184 0.62 -8.25 -4.78
CA TYR A 184 0.49 -8.09 -3.34
C TYR A 184 1.24 -6.85 -2.88
N ASN A 185 0.60 -6.04 -2.03
CA ASN A 185 1.19 -4.85 -1.43
C ASN A 185 0.96 -4.84 0.08
N LEU A 186 1.87 -4.20 0.81
CA LEU A 186 1.77 -4.07 2.27
C LEU A 186 2.28 -2.69 2.71
N LYS A 187 1.47 -1.93 3.44
CA LYS A 187 1.84 -0.58 3.92
C LYS A 187 1.64 -0.43 5.42
N LEU A 188 2.70 -0.22 6.18
CA LEU A 188 2.69 -0.19 7.65
C LEU A 188 3.18 1.14 8.23
N ILE A 189 3.22 2.19 7.42
CA ILE A 189 3.57 3.54 7.85
C ILE A 189 2.36 4.24 8.49
N ASN A 190 2.63 5.14 9.44
CA ASN A 190 1.66 5.91 10.26
C ASN A 190 0.93 5.16 11.38
N TRP A 191 1.14 3.85 11.54
CA TRP A 191 0.57 3.09 12.66
C TRP A 191 1.16 3.53 14.01
N ILE A 192 2.44 3.92 14.03
CA ILE A 192 3.17 4.21 15.26
C ILE A 192 3.07 5.69 15.68
N LYS A 193 2.97 6.63 14.73
CA LYS A 193 2.55 8.04 15.03
C LYS A 193 1.22 8.06 15.80
N ASN A 194 0.41 7.04 15.55
CA ASN A 194 -0.87 6.80 16.17
C ASN A 194 -0.82 5.91 17.42
N LYS A 195 0.36 5.56 17.96
CA LYS A 195 0.53 4.66 19.13
C LYS A 195 -0.07 3.25 18.98
N ILE A 196 -0.42 2.80 17.76
CA ILE A 196 -0.80 1.40 17.56
C ILE A 196 0.48 0.57 17.51
N ARG A 197 0.71 -0.23 18.55
CA ARG A 197 1.86 -1.14 18.65
C ARG A 197 1.52 -2.58 18.30
N LYS A 198 0.23 -2.88 18.08
CA LYS A 198 -0.27 -4.22 17.76
C LYS A 198 -0.66 -4.26 16.29
N PHE A 199 -0.09 -5.21 15.54
CA PHE A 199 -0.47 -5.54 14.17
C PHE A 199 -1.17 -6.90 14.16
N PRO A 200 -2.35 -7.03 14.79
CA PRO A 200 -2.95 -8.33 15.06
C PRO A 200 -3.28 -9.10 13.78
N HIS A 201 -3.65 -8.40 12.70
CA HIS A 201 -3.94 -9.00 11.40
C HIS A 201 -2.70 -9.55 10.69
N LEU A 202 -1.51 -9.00 10.98
CA LEU A 202 -0.26 -9.51 10.42
C LEU A 202 0.32 -10.64 11.25
N GLN A 203 0.16 -10.62 12.58
CA GLN A 203 0.71 -11.64 13.47
C GLN A 203 0.21 -13.05 13.18
N TYR A 204 -0.95 -13.18 12.52
CA TYR A 204 -1.56 -14.46 12.15
C TYR A 204 -1.68 -14.63 10.64
N LEU A 205 -0.98 -13.81 9.85
CA LEU A 205 -1.16 -13.79 8.39
C LEU A 205 -0.77 -15.13 7.74
N SER A 206 0.27 -15.81 8.25
CA SER A 206 0.66 -17.13 7.78
C SER A 206 -0.43 -18.18 8.00
N ASN A 207 -1.26 -18.05 9.04
CA ASN A 207 -2.36 -18.98 9.30
C ASN A 207 -3.47 -18.89 8.25
N PHE A 208 -3.54 -17.78 7.50
CA PHE A 208 -4.56 -17.55 6.47
C PHE A 208 -4.07 -17.85 5.06
N ILE A 209 -2.77 -18.03 4.89
CA ILE A 209 -2.16 -18.40 3.61
C ILE A 209 -1.90 -19.90 3.68
N SER A 210 -2.44 -20.66 2.72
CA SER A 210 -2.29 -22.12 2.76
C SER A 210 -0.81 -22.50 2.77
N PRO A 211 -0.35 -23.43 3.63
CA PRO A 211 1.04 -23.88 3.64
C PRO A 211 1.45 -24.58 2.33
N ASN A 212 0.46 -25.04 1.55
CA ASN A 212 0.66 -25.63 0.22
C ASN A 212 0.63 -24.59 -0.91
N SER A 213 0.30 -23.32 -0.61
CA SER A 213 0.38 -22.23 -1.58
C SER A 213 1.82 -21.79 -1.75
N SER A 214 2.18 -21.36 -2.96
CA SER A 214 3.45 -20.69 -3.19
C SER A 214 3.53 -19.45 -2.31
N LEU A 215 4.71 -19.21 -1.72
CA LEU A 215 5.03 -17.95 -1.05
C LEU A 215 4.63 -16.73 -1.92
N LEU A 216 4.23 -15.66 -1.25
CA LEU A 216 3.75 -14.44 -1.89
C LEU A 216 4.91 -13.67 -2.51
N ASN A 217 4.67 -13.15 -3.72
CA ASN A 217 5.55 -12.19 -4.38
C ASN A 217 4.90 -10.81 -4.26
N LEU A 218 5.50 -9.94 -3.46
CA LEU A 218 4.98 -8.59 -3.24
C LEU A 218 5.60 -7.65 -4.26
N ASN A 219 4.80 -6.75 -4.81
CA ASN A 219 5.32 -5.70 -5.68
C ASN A 219 5.88 -4.57 -4.83
N TYR A 220 5.22 -4.25 -3.73
CA TYR A 220 5.59 -3.10 -2.91
C TYR A 220 5.37 -3.38 -1.43
N VAL A 221 6.39 -3.10 -0.63
CA VAL A 221 6.30 -3.15 0.83
C VAL A 221 6.78 -1.83 1.42
N GLU A 222 6.03 -1.31 2.39
CA GLU A 222 6.32 -0.07 3.07
C GLU A 222 6.19 -0.27 4.58
N PHE A 223 7.23 0.01 5.36
CA PHE A 223 7.17 -0.11 6.83
C PHE A 223 8.09 0.87 7.56
N GLN A 224 7.82 1.08 8.86
CA GLN A 224 8.74 1.75 9.78
C GLN A 224 9.65 0.73 10.46
N SER A 225 10.90 1.10 10.75
CA SER A 225 11.83 0.18 11.42
C SER A 225 11.46 -0.13 12.88
N CYS A 226 10.60 0.68 13.50
CA CYS A 226 10.09 0.48 14.85
C CYS A 226 8.95 -0.55 14.97
N ILE A 227 8.58 -1.23 13.90
CA ILE A 227 7.61 -2.35 13.94
C ILE A 227 8.14 -3.51 14.81
N PRO A 228 7.28 -4.21 15.58
CA PRO A 228 7.69 -5.33 16.41
C PRO A 228 8.44 -6.43 15.63
N PRO A 229 9.55 -6.98 16.17
CA PRO A 229 10.34 -8.03 15.53
C PRO A 229 9.53 -9.25 15.06
N GLN A 230 8.49 -9.62 15.79
CA GLN A 230 7.63 -10.76 15.48
C GLN A 230 6.95 -10.61 14.12
N ILE A 231 6.63 -9.39 13.70
CA ILE A 231 6.01 -9.14 12.40
C ILE A 231 6.98 -9.45 11.26
N PHE A 232 8.26 -9.06 11.38
CA PHE A 232 9.26 -9.40 10.37
C PHE A 232 9.51 -10.91 10.26
N ILE A 233 9.47 -11.62 11.38
CA ILE A 233 9.56 -13.09 11.40
C ILE A 233 8.36 -13.70 10.65
N GLU A 234 7.16 -13.23 10.95
CA GLU A 234 5.93 -13.70 10.31
C GLU A 234 5.90 -13.42 8.81
N LEU A 235 6.34 -12.22 8.39
CA LEU A 235 6.48 -11.87 6.98
C LEU A 235 7.53 -12.73 6.26
N SER A 236 8.63 -13.09 6.94
CA SER A 236 9.67 -13.98 6.38
C SER A 236 9.11 -15.38 6.03
N ASN A 237 8.07 -15.83 6.72
CA ASN A 237 7.47 -17.15 6.50
C ASN A 237 6.54 -17.20 5.28
N ILE A 238 6.06 -16.05 4.79
CA ILE A 238 5.03 -15.98 3.76
C ILE A 238 5.49 -15.26 2.48
N ILE A 239 6.54 -14.44 2.54
CA ILE A 239 7.05 -13.67 1.41
C ILE A 239 8.26 -14.35 0.79
N SER A 240 8.24 -14.58 -0.52
CA SER A 240 9.41 -15.09 -1.26
C SER A 240 10.21 -14.01 -1.98
N THR A 241 9.54 -13.03 -2.56
CA THR A 241 10.19 -11.94 -3.31
C THR A 241 9.45 -10.64 -3.09
N ILE A 242 10.21 -9.54 -3.20
CA ILE A 242 9.69 -8.18 -3.13
C ILE A 242 10.35 -7.40 -4.27
N ASP A 243 9.56 -6.67 -5.05
CA ASP A 243 10.09 -5.84 -6.13
C ASP A 243 10.63 -4.51 -5.56
N GLU A 244 9.79 -3.79 -4.81
CA GLU A 244 10.13 -2.49 -4.23
C GLU A 244 9.92 -2.46 -2.71
N ILE A 245 10.88 -1.90 -1.98
CA ILE A 245 10.79 -1.73 -0.53
C ILE A 245 10.97 -0.27 -0.18
N TYR A 246 10.06 0.26 0.63
CA TYR A 246 10.16 1.55 1.29
C TYR A 246 10.33 1.36 2.80
N ILE A 247 11.38 1.92 3.38
CA ILE A 247 11.67 1.83 4.81
C ILE A 247 11.77 3.23 5.39
N LYS A 248 10.91 3.54 6.35
CA LYS A 248 11.10 4.70 7.22
C LYS A 248 11.92 4.29 8.45
N LEU A 249 13.15 4.78 8.55
CA LEU A 249 14.12 4.38 9.57
C LEU A 249 14.06 5.29 10.80
N ASP A 250 13.61 4.71 11.91
CA ASP A 250 13.52 5.40 13.20
C ASP A 250 14.55 4.82 14.20
N ILE A 251 14.65 3.49 14.27
CA ILE A 251 15.50 2.72 15.20
C ILE A 251 16.23 1.56 14.51
N ASP A 252 17.32 1.07 15.13
CA ASP A 252 17.96 -0.18 14.73
C ASP A 252 17.06 -1.37 15.09
N ASN A 253 16.74 -2.21 14.10
CA ASN A 253 15.93 -3.41 14.29
C ASN A 253 16.58 -4.62 13.60
N VAL A 254 17.14 -5.52 14.41
CA VAL A 254 17.85 -6.71 13.91
C VAL A 254 16.94 -7.63 13.10
N ALA A 255 15.66 -7.74 13.49
CA ALA A 255 14.71 -8.58 12.77
C ALA A 255 14.39 -8.03 11.38
N LEU A 256 14.35 -6.71 11.22
CA LEU A 256 14.26 -6.07 9.91
C LEU A 256 15.46 -6.44 9.03
N PHE A 257 16.69 -6.29 9.55
CA PHE A 257 17.89 -6.60 8.76
C PHE A 257 17.94 -8.09 8.37
N ASN A 258 17.55 -8.99 9.27
CA ASN A 258 17.46 -10.43 8.97
C ASN A 258 16.39 -10.72 7.91
N PHE A 259 15.23 -10.06 7.99
CA PHE A 259 14.19 -10.17 6.98
C PHE A 259 14.72 -9.76 5.60
N LEU A 260 15.34 -8.58 5.51
CA LEU A 260 15.92 -8.08 4.25
C LEU A 260 17.02 -9.01 3.73
N TYR A 261 17.88 -9.52 4.62
CA TYR A 261 18.99 -10.39 4.24
C TYR A 261 18.52 -11.70 3.56
N ASN A 262 17.34 -12.18 3.90
CA ASN A 262 16.79 -13.42 3.36
C ASN A 262 16.01 -13.23 2.04
N LEU A 263 15.87 -12.00 1.55
CA LEU A 263 15.19 -11.73 0.29
C LEU A 263 16.06 -12.09 -0.91
N LYS A 264 15.41 -12.39 -2.03
CA LYS A 264 16.08 -12.44 -3.34
C LYS A 264 16.40 -11.02 -3.82
N LYS A 265 16.98 -10.90 -5.01
CA LYS A 265 17.19 -9.59 -5.65
C LYS A 265 15.88 -8.79 -5.70
N ILE A 266 15.96 -7.54 -5.27
CA ILE A 266 14.89 -6.54 -5.29
C ILE A 266 15.25 -5.46 -6.31
N HIS A 267 14.26 -4.82 -6.92
CA HIS A 267 14.46 -3.77 -7.92
C HIS A 267 14.83 -2.42 -7.30
N LEU A 268 14.21 -2.06 -6.17
CA LEU A 268 14.38 -0.75 -5.55
C LEU A 268 14.29 -0.84 -4.02
N LEU A 269 15.22 -0.16 -3.33
CA LEU A 269 15.14 0.08 -1.89
C LEU A 269 15.15 1.57 -1.60
N LYS A 270 13.99 2.09 -1.22
CA LYS A 270 13.79 3.47 -0.79
C LYS A 270 13.89 3.58 0.73
N ILE A 271 14.67 4.53 1.23
CA ILE A 271 14.98 4.68 2.65
C ILE A 271 14.69 6.11 3.06
N ASP A 272 13.79 6.30 4.02
CA ASP A 272 13.34 7.57 4.55
C ASP A 272 13.84 7.77 5.99
N PHE A 273 14.52 8.89 6.24
CA PHE A 273 15.05 9.26 7.54
C PHE A 273 14.23 10.39 8.15
N ASP A 274 13.64 10.17 9.33
CA ASP A 274 13.14 11.29 10.16
C ASP A 274 14.31 12.11 10.71
N HIS A 275 15.40 11.44 11.06
CA HIS A 275 16.70 12.01 11.41
C HIS A 275 17.79 11.13 10.80
N PHE A 276 18.76 11.72 10.11
CA PHE A 276 19.85 11.02 9.45
C PHE A 276 20.76 10.33 10.46
N LYS A 277 20.82 9.00 10.39
CA LYS A 277 21.62 8.17 11.31
C LYS A 277 22.64 7.35 10.54
N PHE A 278 23.84 7.91 10.41
CA PHE A 278 24.97 7.33 9.66
C PHE A 278 25.30 5.86 10.01
N LYS A 279 25.25 5.49 11.29
CA LYS A 279 25.51 4.10 11.72
C LYS A 279 24.47 3.11 11.18
N ILE A 280 23.21 3.53 11.12
CA ILE A 280 22.09 2.67 10.69
C ILE A 280 22.16 2.42 9.19
N ILE A 281 22.42 3.45 8.39
CA ILE A 281 22.53 3.31 6.93
C ILE A 281 23.69 2.39 6.54
N ASN A 282 24.87 2.51 7.18
CA ASN A 282 26.00 1.61 6.89
C ASN A 282 25.67 0.14 7.22
N ASN A 283 24.97 -0.10 8.32
CA ASN A 283 24.49 -1.44 8.64
C ASN A 283 23.48 -1.93 7.60
N LEU A 284 22.46 -1.14 7.27
CA LEU A 284 21.43 -1.50 6.30
C LEU A 284 22.03 -1.84 4.93
N ILE A 285 22.95 -1.01 4.44
CA ILE A 285 23.64 -1.25 3.16
C ILE A 285 24.45 -2.54 3.23
N LYS A 286 25.17 -2.80 4.32
CA LYS A 286 25.89 -4.08 4.50
C LYS A 286 24.95 -5.28 4.34
N PHE A 287 23.73 -5.22 4.90
CA PHE A 287 22.74 -6.29 4.81
C PHE A 287 21.97 -6.35 3.48
N THR A 288 21.99 -5.30 2.67
CA THR A 288 21.17 -5.21 1.44
C THR A 288 22.00 -5.14 0.15
N SER A 289 23.32 -4.99 0.27
CA SER A 289 24.24 -4.80 -0.87
C SER A 289 24.25 -5.94 -1.89
N PHE A 290 23.74 -7.12 -1.55
CA PHE A 290 23.64 -8.28 -2.44
C PHE A 290 22.23 -8.47 -3.04
N ILE A 291 21.22 -7.78 -2.49
CA ILE A 291 19.84 -7.84 -3.00
C ILE A 291 19.52 -6.68 -3.94
N THR A 292 20.20 -5.52 -3.83
CA THR A 292 19.95 -4.38 -4.72
C THR A 292 21.21 -3.55 -4.98
N ASP A 293 21.21 -2.93 -6.16
CA ASP A 293 22.16 -1.91 -6.59
C ASP A 293 21.48 -0.55 -6.84
N ASN A 294 20.21 -0.42 -6.44
CA ASN A 294 19.34 0.71 -6.73
C ASN A 294 18.70 1.21 -5.43
N TYR A 295 19.33 2.22 -4.83
CA TYR A 295 18.91 2.83 -3.58
C TYR A 295 18.39 4.25 -3.82
N GLU A 296 17.26 4.56 -3.20
CA GLU A 296 16.74 5.92 -3.11
C GLU A 296 16.75 6.38 -1.66
N LEU A 297 17.28 7.57 -1.39
CA LEU A 297 17.31 8.14 -0.04
C LEU A 297 16.33 9.30 0.06
N ILE A 298 15.49 9.32 1.09
CA ILE A 298 14.75 10.51 1.54
C ILE A 298 15.41 11.02 2.81
N ILE A 299 15.89 12.26 2.76
CA ILE A 299 16.62 12.90 3.85
C ILE A 299 15.92 14.19 4.28
N PRO A 300 15.94 14.53 5.58
CA PRO A 300 15.39 15.78 6.04
C PRO A 300 16.34 16.93 5.64
N SER A 301 15.77 18.09 5.34
CA SER A 301 16.49 19.23 4.80
C SER A 301 17.34 20.01 5.81
N ASP A 302 17.17 19.73 7.10
CA ASP A 302 17.78 20.43 8.24
C ASP A 302 18.97 19.68 8.85
N GLU A 303 19.42 18.58 8.24
CA GLU A 303 20.54 17.78 8.75
C GLU A 303 21.76 17.73 7.84
N PHE A 304 22.95 17.78 8.45
CA PHE A 304 24.21 17.53 7.76
C PHE A 304 24.42 16.03 7.55
N ILE A 305 24.61 15.63 6.31
CA ILE A 305 24.93 14.25 5.98
C ILE A 305 26.45 14.06 5.95
N PRO A 306 27.00 13.12 6.73
CA PRO A 306 28.41 12.81 6.68
C PRO A 306 28.83 12.35 5.29
N LEU A 307 29.97 12.87 4.81
CA LEU A 307 30.52 12.58 3.49
C LEU A 307 31.14 11.18 3.37
N ASP A 308 31.18 10.39 4.44
CA ASP A 308 31.88 9.11 4.52
C ASP A 308 30.94 7.90 4.46
N LEU A 309 29.92 7.88 3.58
CA LEU A 309 29.17 6.63 3.28
C LEU A 309 30.08 5.70 2.46
N SER A 310 31.17 5.23 3.06
CA SER A 310 32.26 4.53 2.39
C SER A 310 31.74 3.29 1.67
N LEU A 311 32.13 3.21 0.39
CA LEU A 311 32.09 2.06 -0.54
C LEU A 311 30.81 1.77 -1.34
N ASN A 312 29.68 2.48 -1.14
CA ASN A 312 28.43 2.12 -1.86
C ASN A 312 27.68 3.29 -2.53
N PHE A 313 28.32 4.46 -2.66
CA PHE A 313 27.74 5.64 -3.32
C PHE A 313 27.25 5.39 -4.75
N THR A 314 27.89 4.47 -5.49
CA THR A 314 27.51 4.11 -6.87
C THR A 314 26.15 3.45 -6.98
N LYS A 315 25.63 2.88 -5.87
CA LYS A 315 24.33 2.22 -5.82
C LYS A 315 23.21 3.17 -5.43
N ILE A 316 23.54 4.39 -4.98
CA ILE A 316 22.54 5.43 -4.68
C ILE A 316 22.20 6.14 -5.98
N THR A 317 21.00 5.89 -6.47
CA THR A 317 20.52 6.32 -7.79
C THR A 317 19.46 7.41 -7.69
N GLY A 318 18.88 7.62 -6.50
CA GLY A 318 17.94 8.70 -6.26
C GLY A 318 18.06 9.36 -4.90
N LEU A 319 17.79 10.66 -4.88
CA LEU A 319 17.79 11.47 -3.67
C LEU A 319 16.54 12.34 -3.63
N GLU A 320 15.79 12.24 -2.55
CA GLU A 320 14.70 13.15 -2.21
C GLU A 320 15.07 13.90 -0.94
N ILE A 321 15.01 15.22 -1.00
CA ILE A 321 15.18 16.06 0.19
C ILE A 321 13.78 16.49 0.61
N SER A 322 13.33 15.97 1.75
CA SER A 322 12.04 16.31 2.35
C SER A 322 12.21 17.49 3.28
N ASP A 323 11.43 18.53 3.04
CA ASP A 323 11.61 19.86 3.62
C ASP A 323 10.40 20.29 4.46
N SER A 324 10.67 20.57 5.73
CA SER A 324 9.79 21.24 6.70
C SER A 324 10.16 22.71 6.94
N GLY A 325 11.32 23.16 6.44
CA GLY A 325 11.89 24.50 6.49
C GLY A 325 13.41 24.47 6.21
N ILE A 326 13.84 24.76 4.98
CA ILE A 326 15.27 25.00 4.67
C ILE A 326 15.66 26.36 5.26
N ASP A 327 16.10 26.35 6.50
CA ASP A 327 16.48 27.56 7.22
C ASP A 327 17.98 27.87 7.15
N SER A 328 18.80 26.96 6.60
CA SER A 328 20.27 27.10 6.55
C SER A 328 20.85 26.89 5.16
N ILE A 329 21.35 27.97 4.55
CA ILE A 329 22.05 27.93 3.27
C ILE A 329 23.32 27.08 3.32
N ASP A 330 23.97 26.95 4.48
CA ASP A 330 25.19 26.17 4.63
C ASP A 330 24.90 24.66 4.57
N ILE A 331 23.72 24.22 4.99
CA ILE A 331 23.26 22.84 4.79
C ILE A 331 23.09 22.58 3.30
N VAL A 332 22.44 23.49 2.57
CA VAL A 332 22.25 23.34 1.13
C VAL A 332 23.60 23.32 0.39
N LYS A 333 24.55 24.19 0.77
CA LYS A 333 25.93 24.15 0.22
C LYS A 333 26.58 22.79 0.44
N SER A 334 26.36 22.17 1.59
CA SER A 334 26.94 20.87 1.92
C SER A 334 26.47 19.75 0.98
N TRP A 335 25.26 19.85 0.41
CA TRP A 335 24.73 18.86 -0.53
C TRP A 335 25.54 18.78 -1.82
N SER A 336 26.15 19.88 -2.25
CA SER A 336 27.04 19.90 -3.41
C SER A 336 28.29 19.01 -3.25
N ASN A 337 28.59 18.58 -2.02
CA ASN A 337 29.72 17.72 -1.70
C ASN A 337 29.34 16.23 -1.65
N PHE A 338 28.07 15.88 -1.84
CA PHE A 338 27.64 14.48 -1.85
C PHE A 338 28.38 13.69 -2.94
N GLN A 339 29.11 12.66 -2.53
CA GLN A 339 29.93 11.85 -3.43
C GLN A 339 29.11 11.01 -4.42
N PHE A 340 27.81 10.83 -4.14
CA PHE A 340 26.90 10.06 -4.98
C PHE A 340 26.13 10.89 -6.02
N LEU A 341 26.27 12.23 -6.04
CA LEU A 341 25.59 13.05 -7.04
C LEU A 341 25.79 12.51 -8.47
N PRO A 342 27.02 12.14 -8.91
CA PRO A 342 27.24 11.69 -10.28
C PRO A 342 26.56 10.36 -10.66
N PHE A 343 25.96 9.66 -9.70
CA PHE A 343 25.21 8.42 -9.94
C PHE A 343 23.70 8.61 -9.83
N LEU A 344 23.25 9.79 -9.37
CA LEU A 344 21.84 10.10 -9.26
C LEU A 344 21.21 10.21 -10.64
N THR A 345 20.16 9.43 -10.85
CA THR A 345 19.22 9.51 -11.97
C THR A 345 17.96 10.29 -11.61
N THR A 346 17.68 10.42 -10.30
CA THR A 346 16.55 11.21 -9.79
C THR A 346 17.00 12.09 -8.63
N LEU A 347 16.68 13.38 -8.72
CA LEU A 347 16.87 14.34 -7.65
C LEU A 347 15.55 15.10 -7.44
N LYS A 348 15.01 15.04 -6.23
CA LYS A 348 13.72 15.63 -5.88
C LYS A 348 13.85 16.50 -4.63
N PHE A 349 13.22 17.66 -4.67
CA PHE A 349 13.05 18.53 -3.51
C PHE A 349 11.56 18.61 -3.21
N SER A 350 11.16 18.14 -2.02
CA SER A 350 9.77 18.07 -1.59
C SER A 350 9.58 19.02 -0.42
N THR A 351 8.95 20.17 -0.65
CA THR A 351 8.72 21.18 0.39
C THR A 351 7.24 21.32 0.73
N SER A 352 6.96 21.48 2.03
CA SER A 352 5.63 21.76 2.57
C SER A 352 5.42 23.25 2.88
N THR A 353 6.47 24.06 2.74
CA THR A 353 6.48 25.49 3.07
C THR A 353 6.98 26.32 1.89
N LEU A 354 6.74 27.63 1.95
CA LEU A 354 7.16 28.55 0.89
C LEU A 354 8.63 28.90 1.11
N ILE A 355 9.51 28.35 0.28
CA ILE A 355 10.96 28.51 0.40
C ILE A 355 11.53 29.51 -0.60
N LYS A 356 12.59 30.22 -0.19
CA LYS A 356 13.42 31.00 -1.10
C LYS A 356 14.57 30.12 -1.59
N LEU A 357 14.52 29.75 -2.87
CA LEU A 357 15.55 28.95 -3.51
C LEU A 357 16.71 29.82 -3.98
N ASP A 358 17.94 29.43 -3.63
CA ASP A 358 19.15 29.95 -4.27
C ASP A 358 19.37 29.17 -5.57
N LEU A 359 18.95 29.77 -6.68
CA LEU A 359 18.97 29.09 -7.99
C LEU A 359 20.38 28.73 -8.44
N GLU A 360 21.41 29.49 -8.06
CA GLU A 360 22.80 29.22 -8.45
C GLU A 360 23.31 27.97 -7.73
N LEU A 361 23.08 27.91 -6.43
CA LEU A 361 23.51 26.79 -5.60
C LEU A 361 22.79 25.48 -5.98
N TYR A 362 21.48 25.53 -6.21
CA TYR A 362 20.73 24.36 -6.67
C TYR A 362 21.16 23.94 -8.08
N SER A 363 21.40 24.90 -8.98
CA SER A 363 21.97 24.64 -10.30
C SER A 363 23.30 23.90 -10.20
N ASP A 364 24.17 24.28 -9.27
CA ASP A 364 25.49 23.65 -9.11
C ASP A 364 25.42 22.25 -8.51
N ILE A 365 24.39 21.93 -7.72
CA ILE A 365 24.10 20.56 -7.29
C ILE A 365 23.62 19.73 -8.48
N ILE A 366 22.67 20.26 -9.26
CA ILE A 366 22.08 19.57 -10.42
C ILE A 366 23.15 19.30 -11.48
N LYS A 367 24.06 20.24 -11.78
CA LYS A 367 25.16 20.01 -12.74
C LYS A 367 26.10 18.86 -12.36
N LYS A 368 26.07 18.40 -11.10
CA LYS A 368 26.88 17.27 -10.62
C LYS A 368 26.10 15.94 -10.67
N THR A 369 24.83 15.93 -11.06
CA THR A 369 24.05 14.69 -11.23
C THR A 369 24.34 13.98 -12.55
N ASN A 370 23.88 12.74 -12.67
CA ASN A 370 23.96 12.01 -13.93
C ASN A 370 22.79 12.46 -14.81
N ASP A 371 23.11 13.19 -15.88
CA ASP A 371 22.17 13.95 -16.73
C ASP A 371 21.34 15.00 -15.95
#